data_AF-A0A0B8PG60-F1
#
_entry.id   AF-A0A0B8PG60-F1
#
_cell.length_a   1.000
_cell.length_b   1.000
_cell.length_c   1.000
_cell.angle_alpha   90.00
_cell.angle_beta   90.00
_cell.angle_gamma   90.00
#
_symmetry.space_group_name_H-M   'P 1'
#
loop_
_entity.id
_entity.type
_entity.pdbx_description
1 polymer ?
#
loop_
_entity_poly.entity_id
_entity_poly.type
_entity_poly.pdbx_seq_one_letter_code
_entity_poly.pdbx_strand_id
1 'polypeptide(L)'
;MDLGSAPGGWSQYAAKIVGDEGQVIACDILPMDSIAGVAFLQGDFREESVLDALLERIQPDMVDVVMSDMAPNMAGNSSVDQPRAMYLVELALDMCRQVLAPNGSFVVKVFQGEGFDQYVKECRDMFKVVKIRKPDSSRARSREVYVVATGYKG
;
A
#
# COMPACT_ATOMS: atom_id res chain seq x y z
N MET A 1 -2.70 -7.64 2.28
CA MET A 1 -2.17 -7.35 0.93
C MET A 1 -0.97 -6.42 1.05
N ASP A 2 0.12 -6.73 0.35
CA ASP A 2 1.37 -5.94 0.29
C ASP A 2 1.63 -5.41 -1.13
N LEU A 3 1.60 -4.10 -1.34
CA LEU A 3 1.80 -3.45 -2.65
C LEU A 3 3.16 -2.73 -2.68
N GLY A 4 3.95 -2.94 -3.73
CA GLY A 4 5.34 -2.47 -3.73
C GLY A 4 6.20 -3.27 -2.75
N SER A 5 6.00 -4.59 -2.76
CA SER A 5 6.51 -5.51 -1.74
C SER A 5 8.00 -5.82 -1.84
N ALA A 6 8.65 -5.66 -2.99
CA ALA A 6 10.05 -6.02 -3.16
C ALA A 6 10.97 -5.09 -2.33
N PRO A 7 11.99 -5.62 -1.63
CA PRO A 7 12.54 -6.99 -1.70
C PRO A 7 11.87 -8.02 -0.75
N GLY A 8 10.71 -7.70 -0.16
CA GLY A 8 9.89 -8.62 0.62
C GLY A 8 9.88 -8.38 2.13
N GLY A 9 10.49 -7.30 2.62
CA GLY A 9 10.62 -7.04 4.06
C GLY A 9 9.28 -6.93 4.80
N TRP A 10 8.31 -6.22 4.21
CA TRP A 10 6.97 -6.08 4.77
C TRP A 10 6.20 -7.39 4.70
N SER A 11 6.25 -8.08 3.56
CA SER A 11 5.71 -9.43 3.38
C SER A 11 6.23 -10.44 4.40
N GLN A 12 7.55 -10.46 4.67
CA GLN A 12 8.16 -11.33 5.69
C GLN A 12 7.66 -11.01 7.10
N TYR A 13 7.50 -9.73 7.42
CA TYR A 13 6.95 -9.30 8.71
C TYR A 13 5.48 -9.73 8.82
N ALA A 14 4.66 -9.43 7.81
CA ALA A 14 3.25 -9.77 7.81
C ALA A 14 3.01 -11.29 7.89
N ALA A 15 3.76 -12.10 7.15
CA ALA A 15 3.65 -13.57 7.19
C ALA A 15 3.82 -14.11 8.62
N LYS A 16 4.76 -13.54 9.40
CA LYS A 16 4.95 -13.91 10.81
C LYS A 16 3.80 -13.49 11.72
N ILE A 17 3.15 -12.36 11.42
CA ILE A 17 2.04 -11.83 12.21
C ILE A 17 0.75 -12.60 11.95
N VAL A 18 0.46 -12.92 10.67
CA VAL A 18 -0.77 -13.62 10.29
C VAL A 18 -0.71 -15.11 10.61
N GLY A 19 0.49 -15.69 10.69
CA GLY A 19 0.69 -17.09 11.05
C GLY A 19 0.12 -18.07 10.01
N ASP A 20 -0.11 -19.31 10.44
CA ASP A 20 -0.54 -20.40 9.55
C ASP A 20 -2.01 -20.30 9.10
N GLU A 21 -2.83 -19.52 9.81
CA GLU A 21 -4.25 -19.33 9.50
C GLU A 21 -4.52 -18.13 8.59
N GLY A 22 -3.51 -17.28 8.36
CA GLY A 22 -3.63 -16.10 7.52
C GLY A 22 -2.87 -16.22 6.21
N GLN A 23 -3.10 -15.25 5.33
CA GLN A 23 -2.50 -15.22 4.01
C GLN A 23 -1.94 -13.83 3.71
N VAL A 24 -0.74 -13.80 3.13
CA VAL A 24 -0.20 -12.58 2.53
C VAL A 24 -0.24 -12.72 1.02
N ILE A 25 -0.86 -11.75 0.36
CA ILE A 25 -0.80 -11.58 -1.09
C ILE A 25 0.02 -10.33 -1.36
N ALA A 26 1.08 -10.48 -2.15
CA ALA A 26 2.08 -9.46 -2.40
C ALA A 26 2.20 -9.17 -3.90
N CYS A 27 2.41 -7.90 -4.25
CA CYS A 27 2.63 -7.45 -5.63
C CYS A 27 3.85 -6.54 -5.71
N ASP A 28 4.67 -6.72 -6.74
CA ASP A 28 5.72 -5.77 -7.10
C ASP A 28 6.10 -5.92 -8.59
N ILE A 29 6.58 -4.82 -9.20
CA ILE A 29 7.12 -4.86 -10.56
C ILE A 29 8.47 -5.60 -10.61
N LEU A 30 9.23 -5.54 -9.52
CA LEU A 30 10.50 -6.21 -9.35
C LEU A 30 10.31 -7.63 -8.81
N PRO A 31 11.17 -8.58 -9.21
CA PRO A 31 11.14 -9.90 -8.61
C PRO A 31 11.61 -9.86 -7.15
N MET A 32 11.17 -10.82 -6.34
CA MET A 32 11.71 -11.07 -5.01
C MET A 32 11.78 -12.58 -4.72
N ASP A 33 12.60 -12.96 -3.74
CA ASP A 33 12.70 -14.35 -3.30
C ASP A 33 11.37 -14.84 -2.72
N SER A 34 11.07 -16.12 -2.94
CA SER A 34 9.86 -16.73 -2.39
C SER A 34 9.88 -16.72 -0.86
N ILE A 35 8.78 -16.28 -0.25
CA ILE A 35 8.59 -16.26 1.21
C ILE A 35 7.46 -17.22 1.55
N ALA A 36 7.68 -18.11 2.52
CA ALA A 36 6.64 -19.04 2.99
C ALA A 36 5.42 -18.25 3.52
N GLY A 37 4.21 -18.67 3.13
CA GLY A 37 2.96 -17.98 3.50
C GLY A 37 2.66 -16.71 2.66
N VAL A 38 3.49 -16.40 1.66
CA VAL A 38 3.29 -15.25 0.76
C VAL A 38 3.00 -15.73 -0.66
N ALA A 39 1.82 -15.39 -1.18
CA ALA A 39 1.49 -15.51 -2.58
C ALA A 39 1.96 -14.24 -3.32
N PHE A 40 2.97 -14.36 -4.17
CA PHE A 40 3.55 -13.24 -4.89
C PHE A 40 3.07 -13.17 -6.35
N LEU A 41 2.68 -11.98 -6.78
CA LEU A 41 2.43 -11.63 -8.18
C LEU A 41 3.46 -10.59 -8.63
N GLN A 42 4.29 -10.97 -9.60
CA GLN A 42 5.16 -9.99 -10.24
C GLN A 42 4.38 -9.26 -11.33
N GLY A 43 4.30 -7.94 -11.26
CA GLY A 43 3.58 -7.11 -12.21
C GLY A 43 3.57 -5.64 -11.81
N ASP A 44 3.35 -4.77 -12.79
CA ASP A 44 3.15 -3.35 -12.54
C ASP A 44 1.71 -3.11 -12.06
N PHE A 45 1.56 -2.65 -10.82
CA PHE A 45 0.25 -2.40 -10.22
C PHE A 45 -0.58 -1.32 -10.95
N ARG A 46 0.04 -0.56 -11.85
CA ARG A 46 -0.66 0.41 -12.71
C ARG A 46 -1.38 -0.26 -13.88
N GLU A 47 -1.05 -1.50 -14.20
CA GLU A 47 -1.67 -2.26 -15.28
C GLU A 47 -2.97 -2.93 -14.79
N GLU A 48 -4.04 -2.75 -15.57
CA GLU A 48 -5.35 -3.34 -15.29
C GLU A 48 -5.30 -4.86 -15.18
N SER A 49 -4.51 -5.52 -16.04
CA SER A 49 -4.30 -6.97 -16.00
C SER A 49 -3.70 -7.47 -14.68
N VAL A 50 -2.84 -6.66 -14.03
CA VAL A 50 -2.22 -6.99 -12.74
C VAL A 50 -3.23 -6.78 -11.62
N LEU A 51 -4.02 -5.71 -11.69
CA LEU A 51 -5.13 -5.46 -10.76
C LEU A 51 -6.15 -6.61 -10.80
N ASP A 52 -6.60 -7.00 -11.99
CA ASP A 52 -7.54 -8.11 -12.19
C ASP A 52 -6.99 -9.42 -11.62
N ALA A 53 -5.72 -9.71 -11.91
CA ALA A 53 -5.05 -10.89 -11.36
C ALA A 53 -5.00 -10.87 -9.82
N LEU A 54 -4.82 -9.70 -9.19
CA LEU A 54 -4.87 -9.58 -7.73
C LEU A 54 -6.29 -9.79 -7.18
N LEU A 55 -7.29 -9.21 -7.83
CA LEU A 55 -8.69 -9.35 -7.45
C LEU A 55 -9.16 -10.80 -7.62
N GLU A 56 -8.73 -11.54 -8.64
CA GLU A 56 -9.05 -12.97 -8.79
C GLU A 56 -8.52 -13.83 -7.63
N ARG A 57 -7.44 -13.38 -6.97
CA ARG A 57 -6.83 -14.08 -5.82
C ARG A 57 -7.51 -13.71 -4.50
N ILE A 58 -8.45 -12.77 -4.51
CA ILE A 58 -9.02 -12.15 -3.32
C ILE A 58 -10.53 -12.13 -3.42
N GLN A 59 -11.19 -12.70 -2.44
CA GLN A 59 -12.62 -12.49 -2.31
C GLN A 59 -12.87 -11.04 -1.82
N PRO A 60 -13.86 -10.32 -2.38
CA PRO A 60 -14.27 -9.00 -1.86
C PRO A 60 -14.55 -9.04 -0.36
N ASP A 61 -14.30 -7.92 0.33
CA ASP A 61 -14.54 -7.73 1.77
C ASP A 61 -13.82 -8.72 2.70
N MET A 62 -12.72 -9.33 2.24
CA MET A 62 -11.97 -10.34 3.01
C MET A 62 -10.54 -9.91 3.36
N VAL A 63 -10.11 -8.70 3.00
CA VAL A 63 -8.77 -8.21 3.34
C VAL A 63 -8.82 -7.39 4.62
N ASP A 64 -8.11 -7.84 5.65
CA ASP A 64 -8.00 -7.12 6.92
C ASP A 64 -7.09 -5.89 6.82
N VAL A 65 -6.00 -6.01 6.05
CA VAL A 65 -4.96 -4.99 5.94
C VAL A 65 -4.46 -4.87 4.50
N VAL A 66 -4.50 -3.65 3.96
CA VAL A 66 -3.75 -3.25 2.77
C VAL A 66 -2.54 -2.43 3.23
N MET A 67 -1.36 -2.78 2.75
CA MET A 67 -0.14 -2.04 3.00
C MET A 67 0.57 -1.73 1.67
N SER A 68 1.09 -0.51 1.53
CA SER A 68 1.75 -0.06 0.30
C SER A 68 3.03 0.71 0.60
N ASP A 69 4.14 0.21 0.08
CA ASP A 69 5.44 0.88 0.07
C ASP A 69 5.88 1.28 -1.35
N MET A 70 4.92 1.37 -2.28
CA MET A 70 5.19 1.77 -3.65
C MET A 70 5.84 3.16 -3.71
N ALA A 71 6.84 3.30 -4.59
CA ALA A 71 7.45 4.57 -4.95
C ALA A 71 7.79 4.56 -6.43
N PRO A 72 7.64 5.70 -7.14
CA PRO A 72 8.07 5.78 -8.52
C PRO A 72 9.60 5.80 -8.61
N ASN A 73 10.12 5.48 -9.80
CA ASN A 73 11.50 5.82 -10.14
C ASN A 73 11.66 7.34 -10.09
N MET A 74 12.37 7.82 -9.07
CA MET A 74 12.59 9.25 -8.83
C MET A 74 13.50 9.83 -9.91
N ALA A 75 13.01 10.84 -10.62
CA ALA A 75 13.78 11.61 -11.60
C ALA A 75 14.64 12.70 -10.93
N GLY A 76 14.40 13.00 -9.65
CA GLY A 76 15.07 14.08 -8.91
C GLY A 76 14.44 15.45 -9.16
N ASN A 77 13.26 15.50 -9.77
CA ASN A 77 12.50 16.71 -10.04
C ASN A 77 11.09 16.57 -9.44
N SER A 78 10.78 17.40 -8.45
CA SER A 78 9.51 17.35 -7.73
C SER A 78 8.29 17.55 -8.63
N SER A 79 8.39 18.31 -9.73
CA SER A 79 7.25 18.50 -10.64
C SER A 79 6.87 17.25 -11.42
N VAL A 80 7.78 16.27 -11.50
CA VAL A 80 7.57 14.98 -12.15
C VAL A 80 7.35 13.88 -11.10
N ASP A 81 8.12 13.92 -10.02
CA ASP A 81 8.11 12.88 -8.98
C ASP A 81 6.86 12.95 -8.11
N GLN A 82 6.38 14.16 -7.77
CA GLN A 82 5.20 14.32 -6.92
C GLN A 82 3.92 13.75 -7.57
N PRO A 83 3.55 14.08 -8.82
CA PRO A 83 2.36 13.49 -9.44
C PRO A 83 2.44 11.98 -9.59
N ARG A 84 3.64 11.44 -9.91
CA ARG A 84 3.85 9.99 -10.02
C ARG A 84 3.70 9.28 -8.68
N ALA A 85 4.19 9.87 -7.59
CA ALA A 85 4.01 9.33 -6.26
C ALA A 85 2.55 9.39 -5.81
N MET A 86 1.85 10.49 -6.11
CA MET A 86 0.43 10.64 -5.78
C MET A 86 -0.42 9.58 -6.49
N TYR A 87 -0.18 9.36 -7.79
CA TYR A 87 -0.90 8.34 -8.54
C TYR A 87 -0.80 6.93 -7.92
N LEU A 88 0.38 6.53 -7.44
CA LEU A 88 0.55 5.21 -6.82
C LEU A 88 -0.22 5.07 -5.50
N VAL A 89 -0.29 6.14 -4.69
CA VAL A 89 -1.02 6.09 -3.41
C VAL A 89 -2.53 6.20 -3.62
N GLU A 90 -2.97 6.86 -4.68
CA GLU A 90 -4.36 6.89 -5.14
C GLU A 90 -4.81 5.49 -5.58
N LEU A 91 -4.02 4.80 -6.41
CA LEU A 91 -4.29 3.40 -6.79
C LEU A 91 -4.36 2.47 -5.56
N ALA A 92 -3.47 2.65 -4.58
CA ALA A 92 -3.52 1.87 -3.35
C ALA A 92 -4.79 2.14 -2.51
N LEU A 93 -5.29 3.38 -2.51
CA LEU A 93 -6.54 3.74 -1.84
C LEU A 93 -7.75 3.20 -2.62
N ASP A 94 -7.72 3.21 -3.95
CA ASP A 94 -8.73 2.54 -4.80
C ASP A 94 -8.79 1.04 -4.54
N MET A 95 -7.64 0.39 -4.31
CA MET A 95 -7.62 -1.01 -3.94
C MET A 95 -8.34 -1.26 -2.62
N CYS A 96 -8.17 -0.37 -1.63
CA CYS A 96 -8.88 -0.47 -0.36
C CYS A 96 -10.40 -0.51 -0.55
N ARG A 97 -10.94 0.28 -1.51
CA ARG A 97 -12.38 0.31 -1.81
C ARG A 97 -12.93 -1.02 -2.32
N GLN A 98 -12.07 -1.83 -2.93
CA GLN A 98 -12.47 -3.07 -3.61
C GLN A 98 -12.32 -4.30 -2.73
N VAL A 99 -11.40 -4.29 -1.76
CA VAL A 99 -11.02 -5.51 -1.03
C VAL A 99 -11.07 -5.44 0.49
N LEU A 100 -11.02 -4.24 1.08
CA LEU A 100 -10.96 -4.16 2.55
C LEU A 100 -12.28 -4.59 3.18
N ALA A 101 -12.18 -5.48 4.16
CA ALA A 101 -13.30 -5.80 5.03
C ALA A 101 -13.73 -4.58 5.88
N PRO A 102 -14.99 -4.52 6.34
CA PRO A 102 -15.42 -3.51 7.30
C PRO A 102 -14.52 -3.51 8.55
N ASN A 103 -14.12 -2.32 8.99
CA ASN A 103 -13.12 -2.08 10.03
C ASN A 103 -11.66 -2.43 9.69
N GLY A 104 -11.37 -2.81 8.44
CA GLY A 104 -10.02 -3.03 7.93
C GLY A 104 -9.10 -1.82 8.07
N SER A 105 -7.80 -2.07 7.86
CA SER A 105 -6.74 -1.08 8.03
C SER A 105 -5.93 -0.87 6.76
N PHE A 106 -5.38 0.33 6.62
CA PHE A 106 -4.57 0.74 5.50
C PHE A 106 -3.31 1.48 5.98
N VAL A 107 -2.15 1.09 5.46
CA VAL A 107 -0.89 1.77 5.71
C VAL A 107 -0.20 2.05 4.39
N VAL A 108 0.18 3.30 4.15
CA VAL A 108 0.79 3.70 2.86
C VAL A 108 1.91 4.70 3.05
N LYS A 109 3.01 4.48 2.34
CA LYS A 109 4.10 5.47 2.20
C LYS A 109 3.64 6.60 1.29
N VAL A 110 3.78 7.83 1.74
CA VAL A 110 3.41 9.04 0.99
C VAL A 110 4.53 10.06 1.09
N PHE A 111 4.80 10.76 -0.02
CA PHE A 111 5.70 11.91 -0.03
C PHE A 111 4.88 13.20 0.11
N GLN A 112 5.15 13.98 1.14
CA GLN A 112 4.47 15.26 1.35
C GLN A 112 4.80 16.26 0.22
N GLY A 113 3.75 16.84 -0.35
CA GLY A 113 3.82 17.79 -1.46
C GLY A 113 2.44 18.12 -1.98
N GLU A 114 2.36 18.54 -3.23
CA GLU A 114 1.09 18.79 -3.91
C GLU A 114 0.21 17.52 -3.92
N GLY A 115 -1.08 17.68 -3.65
CA GLY A 115 -2.05 16.58 -3.53
C GLY A 115 -2.12 15.91 -2.16
N PHE A 116 -1.11 16.07 -1.29
CA PHE A 116 -1.05 15.35 0.00
C PHE A 116 -2.26 15.62 0.92
N ASP A 117 -2.62 16.89 1.12
CA ASP A 117 -3.71 17.24 2.04
C ASP A 117 -5.07 16.75 1.54
N GLN A 118 -5.28 16.80 0.21
CA GLN A 118 -6.48 16.26 -0.43
C GLN A 118 -6.54 14.74 -0.28
N TYR A 119 -5.42 14.03 -0.49
CA TYR A 119 -5.32 12.60 -0.28
C TYR A 119 -5.61 12.18 1.17
N VAL A 120 -5.07 12.91 2.16
CA VAL A 120 -5.35 12.64 3.57
C VAL A 120 -6.82 12.89 3.91
N LYS A 121 -7.47 13.87 3.27
CA LYS A 121 -8.91 14.11 3.42
C LYS A 121 -9.71 12.90 2.91
N GLU A 122 -9.39 12.38 1.73
CA GLU A 122 -10.04 11.19 1.18
C GLU A 122 -9.86 9.96 2.07
N CYS A 123 -8.67 9.77 2.64
CA CYS A 123 -8.45 8.74 3.66
C CYS A 123 -9.37 8.94 4.88
N ARG A 124 -9.56 10.17 5.36
CA ARG A 124 -10.46 10.45 6.50
C ARG A 124 -11.93 10.24 6.16
N ASP A 125 -12.29 10.41 4.90
CA ASP A 125 -13.64 10.12 4.43
C ASP A 125 -13.89 8.60 4.44
N MET A 126 -12.88 7.77 4.11
CA MET A 126 -12.97 6.31 4.07
C MET A 126 -12.76 5.58 5.41
N PHE A 127 -11.99 6.15 6.36
CA PHE A 127 -11.59 5.48 7.60
C PHE A 127 -12.00 6.26 8.85
N LYS A 128 -12.30 5.55 9.95
CA LYS A 128 -12.68 6.15 11.24
C LYS A 128 -11.54 6.95 11.87
N VAL A 129 -10.30 6.46 11.74
CA VAL A 129 -9.11 7.09 12.32
C VAL A 129 -8.02 7.14 11.26
N VAL A 130 -7.40 8.32 11.08
CA VAL A 130 -6.26 8.53 10.18
C VAL A 130 -5.16 9.25 10.93
N LYS A 131 -3.96 8.67 10.93
CA LYS A 131 -2.77 9.18 11.61
C LYS A 131 -1.62 9.28 10.63
N ILE A 132 -0.96 10.43 10.61
CA ILE A 132 0.31 10.60 9.88
C ILE A 132 1.45 10.21 10.83
N ARG A 133 2.39 9.41 10.34
CA ARG A 133 3.54 8.90 11.09
C ARG A 133 4.82 9.10 10.29
N LYS A 134 5.81 9.74 10.91
CA LYS A 134 7.17 9.77 10.38
C LYS A 134 7.98 8.72 11.15
N PRO A 135 8.49 7.66 10.50
CA PRO A 135 9.29 6.66 11.18
C PRO A 135 10.63 7.24 11.61
N ASP A 136 11.16 6.80 12.74
CA ASP A 136 12.51 7.17 13.20
C ASP A 136 13.61 6.70 12.24
N SER A 137 13.33 5.66 11.44
CA SER A 137 14.20 5.16 10.39
C SER A 137 14.25 6.07 9.15
N SER A 138 13.31 7.01 9.01
CA SER A 138 13.27 7.93 7.87
C SER A 138 14.23 9.11 8.09
N ARG A 139 14.99 9.46 7.05
CA ARG A 139 15.93 10.60 7.12
C ARG A 139 15.16 11.88 7.41
N ALA A 140 15.68 12.75 8.30
CA ALA A 140 15.00 13.99 8.69
C ALA A 140 14.58 14.86 7.48
N ARG A 141 15.45 14.95 6.47
CA ARG A 141 15.22 15.70 5.22
C ARG A 141 14.19 15.08 4.27
N SER A 142 13.83 13.81 4.46
CA SER A 142 12.86 13.15 3.60
C SER A 142 11.46 13.73 3.84
N ARG A 143 10.69 13.92 2.76
CA ARG A 143 9.27 14.26 2.86
C ARG A 143 8.38 13.02 3.02
N GLU A 144 9.00 11.86 3.16
CA GLU A 144 8.32 10.59 3.39
C GLU A 144 7.65 10.57 4.76
N VAL A 145 6.37 10.19 4.75
CA VAL A 145 5.56 9.87 5.91
C VAL A 145 4.71 8.65 5.58
N TYR A 146 4.16 8.01 6.59
CA TYR A 146 3.16 6.97 6.44
C TYR A 146 1.80 7.51 6.88
N VAL A 147 0.79 7.28 6.06
CA VAL A 147 -0.61 7.43 6.47
C VAL A 147 -1.05 6.08 7.01
N VAL A 148 -1.43 6.06 8.29
CA VAL A 148 -1.96 4.89 9.00
C VAL A 148 -3.43 5.14 9.26
N ALA A 149 -4.28 4.41 8.53
CA ALA A 149 -5.73 4.54 8.58
C ALA A 149 -6.35 3.24 9.10
N THR A 150 -7.30 3.33 10.02
CA THR A 150 -7.92 2.17 10.66
C THR A 150 -9.43 2.37 10.77
N GLY A 151 -10.17 1.26 10.74
CA GLY A 151 -11.61 1.30 10.86
C GLY A 151 -12.25 1.74 9.55
N TYR A 152 -11.98 1.01 8.46
CA TYR A 152 -12.63 1.21 7.17
C TYR A 152 -14.16 1.22 7.32
N LYS A 153 -14.83 2.20 6.68
CA LYS A 153 -16.25 2.52 6.91
C LYS A 153 -17.24 1.80 6.00
N GLY A 154 -16.79 1.23 4.87
CA GLY A 154 -17.65 0.66 3.83
C GLY A 154 -17.32 -0.79 3.59
#